data_AF-A0A951FWT1-F1
#
_entry.id   AF-A0A951FWT1-F1
#
_cell.length_a   1.000
_cell.length_b   1.000
_cell.length_c   1.000
_cell.angle_alpha   90.00
_cell.angle_beta   90.00
_cell.angle_gamma   90.00
#
_symmetry.space_group_name_H-M   'P 1'
#
loop_
_entity.id
_entity.type
_entity.pdbx_description
1 polymer ?
#
loop_
_entity_poly.entity_id
_entity_poly.type
_entity_poly.pdbx_seq_one_letter_code
_entity_poly.pdbx_strand_id
1 'polypeptide(L)'
;MVDAVELTTAVNRRELQRYLDRVGDRWPIDRAALGGARVDDEQGAPPQRERGPEFVMVLVSQAFEGMPWLERVYVAGSLWDGLEMGATADVHCYTPDEFERKLLTLPRVARAVQTGIDLMAEPA
;
A
#
# COMPACT_ATOMS: atom_id res chain seq x y z
N MET A 1 18.00 -9.83 31.52
CA MET A 1 17.94 -10.00 30.06
C MET A 1 16.84 -10.99 29.77
N VAL A 2 15.70 -10.47 29.35
CA VAL A 2 14.69 -11.22 28.59
C VAL A 2 14.46 -10.32 27.39
N ASP A 3 14.69 -10.87 26.21
CA ASP A 3 14.79 -10.15 24.95
C ASP A 3 13.63 -9.19 24.73
N ALA A 4 14.00 -7.98 24.30
CA ALA A 4 13.10 -7.10 23.61
C ALA A 4 12.64 -7.85 22.35
N VAL A 5 11.48 -8.50 22.44
CA VAL A 5 10.58 -8.52 21.30
C VAL A 5 10.20 -7.05 21.13
N GLU A 6 11.00 -6.32 20.36
CA GLU A 6 10.49 -5.13 19.68
C GLU A 6 9.14 -5.56 19.13
N LEU A 7 8.07 -4.91 19.61
CA LEU A 7 6.77 -4.99 19.00
C LEU A 7 6.99 -4.57 17.55
N THR A 8 7.24 -5.54 16.67
CA THR A 8 7.26 -5.29 15.24
C THR A 8 5.86 -4.78 14.95
N THR A 9 5.75 -3.48 14.71
CA THR A 9 4.50 -2.86 14.29
C THR A 9 3.96 -3.68 13.13
N ALA A 10 2.65 -3.93 13.09
CA ALA A 10 2.05 -4.79 12.06
C ALA A 10 2.45 -4.35 10.64
N VAL A 11 2.78 -3.07 10.48
CA VAL A 11 3.43 -2.48 9.31
C VAL A 11 4.86 -2.05 9.63
N ASN A 12 5.84 -2.56 8.88
CA ASN A 12 7.24 -2.12 8.94
C ASN A 12 7.42 -0.75 8.24
N ARG A 13 7.38 0.36 9.00
CA ARG A 13 7.46 1.73 8.45
C ARG A 13 8.77 2.02 7.72
N ARG A 14 9.89 1.47 8.19
CA ARG A 14 11.21 1.68 7.56
C ARG A 14 11.26 1.05 6.18
N GLU A 15 10.78 -0.19 6.06
CA GLU A 15 10.75 -0.85 4.76
C GLU A 15 9.69 -0.24 3.84
N LEU A 16 8.55 0.18 4.37
CA LEU A 16 7.53 0.89 3.60
C LEU A 16 8.08 2.17 2.96
N GLN A 17 8.89 2.96 3.69
CA GLN A 17 9.54 4.14 3.11
C GLN A 17 10.49 3.75 1.98
N ARG A 18 11.33 2.73 2.17
CA ARG A 18 12.24 2.25 1.12
C ARG A 18 11.50 1.73 -0.10
N TYR A 19 10.35 1.09 0.09
CA TYR A 19 9.47 0.68 -1.00
C TYR A 19 9.00 1.89 -1.80
N LEU A 20 8.53 2.95 -1.12
CA LEU A 20 8.11 4.19 -1.77
C LEU A 20 9.28 4.87 -2.50
N ASP A 21 10.48 4.87 -1.93
CA ASP A 21 11.68 5.40 -2.60
C ASP A 21 11.97 4.63 -3.90
N ARG A 22 11.95 3.28 -3.85
CA ARG A 22 12.15 2.43 -5.04
C ARG A 22 11.09 2.64 -6.12
N VAL A 23 9.84 2.87 -5.72
CA VAL A 23 8.75 3.19 -6.65
C VAL A 23 8.91 4.60 -7.22
N GLY A 24 9.28 5.57 -6.38
CA GLY A 24 9.54 6.96 -6.75
C GLY A 24 10.68 7.12 -7.77
N ASP A 25 11.71 6.27 -7.67
CA ASP A 25 12.79 6.19 -8.67
C ASP A 25 12.31 5.75 -10.06
N ARG A 26 11.13 5.11 -10.15
CA ARG A 26 10.52 4.65 -11.42
C ARG A 26 9.47 5.61 -11.94
N TRP A 27 8.62 6.12 -11.06
CA TRP A 27 7.52 7.00 -11.44
C TRP A 27 7.30 8.10 -10.40
N PRO A 28 6.99 9.33 -10.83
CA PRO A 28 6.53 10.37 -9.92
C PRO A 28 5.16 9.99 -9.37
N ILE A 29 5.09 9.64 -8.08
CA ILE A 29 3.84 9.24 -7.43
C ILE A 29 3.11 10.48 -6.93
N ASP A 30 1.87 10.66 -7.39
CA ASP A 30 0.98 11.76 -7.00
C ASP A 30 0.24 11.44 -5.70
N ARG A 31 -0.13 10.17 -5.50
CA ARG A 31 -0.79 9.68 -4.27
C ARG A 31 -0.37 8.25 -3.96
N ALA A 32 -0.22 7.94 -2.69
CA ALA A 32 0.03 6.59 -2.20
C ALA A 32 -0.76 6.33 -0.92
N ALA A 33 -1.43 5.19 -0.85
CA ALA A 33 -2.18 4.76 0.32
C ALA A 33 -1.93 3.28 0.63
N LEU A 34 -1.79 2.95 1.91
CA LEU A 34 -1.67 1.58 2.38
C LEU A 34 -2.88 1.22 3.25
N GLY A 35 -3.59 0.17 2.85
CA GLY A 35 -4.60 -0.49 3.66
C GLY A 35 -4.31 -1.98 3.81
N GLY A 36 -5.34 -2.75 4.16
CA GLY A 36 -5.27 -4.20 4.34
C GLY A 36 -5.26 -4.61 5.81
N ALA A 37 -5.32 -5.92 6.05
CA ALA A 37 -5.51 -6.47 7.37
C ALA A 37 -4.45 -6.04 8.39
N ARG A 38 -3.18 -5.86 7.96
CA ARG A 38 -2.12 -5.41 8.87
C ARG A 38 -2.23 -3.95 9.27
N VAL A 39 -2.78 -3.10 8.39
CA VAL A 39 -3.08 -1.70 8.73
C VAL A 39 -4.25 -1.66 9.71
N ASP A 40 -5.30 -2.45 9.45
CA ASP A 40 -6.43 -2.61 10.36
C ASP A 40 -5.98 -3.11 11.75
N ASP A 41 -5.09 -4.11 11.80
CA ASP A 41 -4.52 -4.66 13.03
C ASP A 41 -3.72 -3.58 13.80
N GLU A 42 -2.91 -2.78 13.11
CA GLU A 42 -2.18 -1.64 13.71
C GLU A 42 -3.11 -0.57 14.28
N GLN A 43 -4.26 -0.35 13.63
CA GLN A 43 -5.30 0.58 14.07
C GLN A 43 -6.23 -0.03 15.15
N GLY A 44 -6.00 -1.27 15.57
CA GLY A 44 -6.72 -1.92 16.67
C GLY A 44 -8.07 -2.52 16.27
N ALA A 45 -8.23 -2.92 15.00
CA ALA A 45 -9.43 -3.62 14.56
C ALA A 45 -9.65 -4.93 15.35
N PRO A 46 -10.90 -5.31 15.67
CA PRO A 46 -11.19 -6.57 16.33
C PRO A 46 -10.94 -7.77 15.39
N PRO A 47 -10.83 -9.00 15.91
CA PRO A 47 -10.66 -10.20 15.08
C PRO A 47 -11.71 -10.31 13.97
N GLN A 48 -11.27 -10.41 12.72
CA GLN A 48 -12.14 -10.49 11.53
C GLN A 48 -12.15 -11.92 10.97
N ARG A 49 -13.33 -12.47 10.65
CA ARG A 49 -13.45 -13.80 10.01
C ARG A 49 -12.89 -13.82 8.59
N GLU A 50 -13.09 -12.74 7.84
CA GLU A 50 -12.57 -12.54 6.48
C GLU A 50 -11.78 -11.22 6.47
N ARG A 51 -10.47 -11.31 6.77
CA ARG A 51 -9.60 -10.13 6.88
C ARG A 51 -9.13 -9.56 5.53
N GLY A 52 -9.30 -10.31 4.43
CA GLY A 52 -8.84 -9.90 3.10
C GLY A 52 -7.31 -9.96 2.95
N PRO A 53 -6.73 -9.24 1.96
CA PRO A 53 -5.29 -9.15 1.77
C PRO A 53 -4.59 -8.53 2.98
N GLU A 54 -3.37 -9.02 3.28
CA GLU A 54 -2.52 -8.49 4.35
C GLU A 54 -2.22 -7.00 4.14
N PHE A 55 -1.91 -6.64 2.90
CA PHE A 55 -1.68 -5.27 2.45
C PHE A 55 -2.41 -5.01 1.14
N VAL A 56 -3.00 -3.82 1.03
CA VAL A 56 -3.55 -3.25 -0.20
C VAL A 56 -2.80 -1.95 -0.46
N MET A 57 -1.93 -1.95 -1.46
CA MET A 57 -1.12 -0.80 -1.84
C MET A 57 -1.75 -0.10 -3.03
N VAL A 58 -2.11 1.17 -2.87
CA VAL A 58 -2.67 2.00 -3.94
C VAL A 58 -1.66 3.07 -4.33
N LEU A 59 -1.25 3.08 -5.59
CA LEU A 59 -0.31 4.04 -6.18
C LEU A 59 -1.01 4.77 -7.32
N VAL A 60 -0.95 6.10 -7.30
CA VAL A 60 -1.51 6.97 -8.34
C VAL A 60 -0.39 7.78 -8.96
N SER A 61 -0.29 7.74 -10.28
CA SER A 61 0.69 8.51 -11.04
C SER A 61 0.18 8.84 -12.44
N GLN A 62 0.33 10.08 -12.87
CA GLN A 62 0.10 10.46 -14.27
C GLN A 62 1.03 9.71 -15.23
N ALA A 63 2.22 9.28 -14.79
CA ALA A 63 3.19 8.56 -15.61
C ALA A 63 2.73 7.16 -16.02
N PHE A 64 1.65 6.65 -15.45
CA PHE A 64 1.02 5.41 -15.87
C PHE A 64 0.22 5.53 -17.17
N GLU A 65 -0.09 6.75 -17.63
CA GLU A 65 -0.85 6.97 -18.87
C GLU A 65 -0.19 6.26 -20.07
N GLY A 66 -0.99 5.52 -20.83
CA GLY A 66 -0.50 4.72 -21.97
C GLY A 66 0.26 3.43 -21.61
N MET A 67 0.63 3.19 -20.35
CA MET A 67 1.30 1.95 -19.92
C MET A 67 0.28 0.81 -19.70
N PRO A 68 0.55 -0.44 -20.11
CA PRO A 68 -0.33 -1.57 -19.81
C PRO A 68 -0.49 -1.80 -18.30
N TRP A 69 -1.72 -2.00 -17.82
CA TRP A 69 -1.99 -2.18 -16.39
C TRP A 69 -1.16 -3.30 -15.75
N LEU A 70 -1.02 -4.44 -16.43
CA LEU A 70 -0.28 -5.60 -15.92
C LEU A 70 1.20 -5.28 -15.69
N GLU A 71 1.81 -4.46 -16.56
CA GLU A 71 3.19 -4.02 -16.41
C GLU A 71 3.37 -3.16 -15.15
N ARG A 72 2.46 -2.20 -14.93
CA ARG A 72 2.48 -1.31 -13.76
C ARG A 72 2.45 -2.10 -12.45
N VAL A 73 1.50 -3.04 -12.31
CA VAL A 73 1.34 -3.83 -11.09
C VAL A 73 2.43 -4.87 -10.92
N TYR A 74 2.95 -5.44 -12.01
CA TYR A 74 4.08 -6.38 -11.95
C TYR A 74 5.35 -5.69 -11.45
N VAL A 75 5.70 -4.54 -12.04
CA VAL A 75 6.90 -3.79 -11.64
C VAL A 75 6.74 -3.28 -10.21
N ALA A 76 5.63 -2.62 -9.87
CA ALA A 76 5.41 -2.12 -8.51
C ALA A 76 5.34 -3.25 -7.47
N GLY A 77 4.75 -4.40 -7.81
CA GLY A 77 4.75 -5.60 -6.96
C GLY A 77 6.14 -6.20 -6.78
N SER A 78 6.99 -6.18 -7.81
CA SER A 78 8.36 -6.70 -7.73
C SER A 78 9.29 -5.89 -6.82
N LEU A 79 8.95 -4.62 -6.56
CA LEU A 79 9.70 -3.74 -5.65
C LEU A 79 9.32 -3.93 -4.18
N TRP A 80 8.22 -4.65 -3.91
CA TRP A 80 7.74 -4.94 -2.55
C TRP A 80 8.56 -6.08 -1.93
N ASP A 81 9.19 -5.82 -0.78
CA ASP A 81 9.88 -6.87 -0.04
C ASP A 81 8.91 -7.54 0.94
N GLY A 82 8.32 -8.67 0.51
CA GLY A 82 7.36 -9.40 1.33
C GLY A 82 7.96 -10.06 2.57
N LEU A 83 9.27 -10.28 2.62
CA LEU A 83 9.94 -10.84 3.79
C LEU A 83 10.11 -9.76 4.86
N GLU A 84 10.64 -8.60 4.47
CA GLU A 84 10.82 -7.45 5.37
C GLU A 84 9.47 -6.83 5.82
N MET A 85 8.46 -6.84 4.94
CA MET A 85 7.10 -6.39 5.28
C MET A 85 6.28 -7.47 6.02
N GLY A 86 6.75 -8.73 6.00
CA GLY A 86 6.09 -9.87 6.63
C GLY A 86 4.87 -10.43 5.90
N ALA A 87 4.50 -9.87 4.74
CA ALA A 87 3.47 -10.39 3.84
C ALA A 87 3.56 -9.74 2.45
N THR A 88 2.90 -10.35 1.45
CA THR A 88 2.74 -9.75 0.12
C THR A 88 1.70 -8.63 0.11
N ALA A 89 1.78 -7.75 -0.88
CA ALA A 89 0.78 -6.72 -1.14
C ALA A 89 -0.05 -7.01 -2.39
N ASP A 90 -1.36 -6.75 -2.32
CA ASP A 90 -2.20 -6.57 -3.51
C ASP A 90 -1.99 -5.12 -4.00
N VAL A 91 -1.29 -4.96 -5.11
CA VAL A 91 -0.87 -3.65 -5.63
C VAL A 91 -1.83 -3.15 -6.70
N HIS A 92 -2.21 -1.88 -6.59
CA HIS A 92 -3.11 -1.19 -7.49
C HIS A 92 -2.47 0.09 -8.01
N CYS A 93 -2.23 0.14 -9.32
CA CYS A 93 -1.61 1.28 -10.01
C CYS A 93 -2.59 1.94 -10.97
N TYR A 94 -2.86 3.24 -10.79
CA TYR A 94 -3.85 3.98 -11.57
C TYR A 94 -3.36 5.35 -12.01
N THR A 95 -3.78 5.81 -13.18
CA THR A 95 -3.76 7.26 -13.47
C THR A 95 -4.77 7.98 -12.57
N PRO A 96 -4.67 9.30 -12.37
CA PRO A 96 -5.65 10.06 -11.59
C PRO A 96 -7.10 9.82 -12.04
N ASP A 97 -7.36 9.84 -13.35
CA ASP A 97 -8.68 9.60 -13.92
C ASP A 97 -9.19 8.16 -13.67
N GLU A 98 -8.30 7.16 -13.79
CA GLU A 98 -8.63 5.77 -13.46
C GLU A 98 -8.96 5.62 -11.98
N PHE A 99 -8.17 6.27 -11.12
CA PHE A 99 -8.30 6.22 -9.69
C PHE A 99 -9.66 6.70 -9.21
N GLU A 100 -10.13 7.86 -9.71
CA GLU A 100 -11.46 8.39 -9.39
C GLU A 100 -12.57 7.38 -9.71
N ARG A 101 -12.50 6.73 -10.87
CA ARG A 101 -13.46 5.68 -11.26
C ARG A 101 -13.34 4.45 -10.36
N LYS A 102 -12.13 4.08 -9.94
CA LYS A 102 -11.90 2.90 -9.09
C LYS A 102 -12.34 3.10 -7.64
N LEU A 103 -12.31 4.32 -7.13
CA LEU A 103 -12.91 4.64 -5.83
C LEU A 103 -14.40 4.31 -5.78
N LEU A 104 -15.12 4.48 -6.91
CA LEU A 104 -16.55 4.18 -6.99
C LEU A 104 -16.86 2.70 -7.25
N THR A 105 -15.93 1.97 -7.86
CA THR A 105 -16.19 0.62 -8.41
C THR A 105 -15.45 -0.50 -7.71
N LEU A 106 -14.41 -0.21 -6.93
CA LEU A 106 -13.61 -1.19 -6.19
C LEU A 106 -13.58 -0.87 -4.69
N PRO A 107 -14.47 -1.50 -3.89
CA PRO A 107 -14.59 -1.23 -2.46
C PRO A 107 -13.28 -1.36 -1.68
N ARG A 108 -12.39 -2.29 -2.06
CA ARG A 108 -11.08 -2.47 -1.40
C ARG A 108 -10.13 -1.29 -1.63
N VAL A 109 -10.15 -0.69 -2.82
CA VAL A 109 -9.36 0.51 -3.14
C VAL A 109 -9.91 1.70 -2.35
N ALA A 110 -11.24 1.85 -2.36
CA ALA A 110 -11.91 2.90 -1.59
C ALA A 110 -11.58 2.82 -0.10
N ARG A 111 -11.67 1.62 0.50
CA ARG A 111 -11.34 1.40 1.91
C ARG A 111 -9.87 1.72 2.20
N ALA A 112 -8.93 1.22 1.40
CA ALA A 112 -7.51 1.49 1.60
C ALA A 112 -7.19 2.99 1.59
N VAL A 113 -7.89 3.78 0.77
CA VAL A 113 -7.71 5.23 0.70
C VAL A 113 -8.42 5.97 1.83
N GLN A 114 -9.63 5.54 2.21
CA GLN A 114 -10.47 6.24 3.19
C GLN A 114 -10.04 5.99 4.64
N THR A 115 -9.58 4.79 4.96
CA THR A 115 -9.28 4.37 6.34
C THR A 115 -7.83 3.92 6.52
N GLY A 116 -7.09 3.73 5.41
CA GLY A 116 -5.68 3.36 5.47
C GLY A 116 -4.77 4.52 5.83
N ILE A 117 -3.47 4.29 5.69
CA ILE A 117 -2.42 5.28 5.91
C ILE A 117 -2.22 6.04 4.60
N ASP A 118 -2.39 7.36 4.65
CA ASP A 118 -1.92 8.26 3.58
C ASP A 118 -0.40 8.37 3.68
N LEU A 119 0.29 7.90 2.64
CA LEU A 119 1.75 7.82 2.59
C LEU A 119 2.41 9.07 2.01
N MET A 120 1.60 10.01 1.50
CA MET A 120 2.08 11.28 0.93
C MET A 120 1.73 12.47 1.82
N ALA A 121 0.97 12.26 2.91
CA ALA A 121 0.70 13.29 3.90
C ALA A 121 2.02 13.75 4.55
N GLU A 122 2.22 15.07 4.68
CA GLU A 122 3.37 15.60 5.42
C GLU A 122 3.28 15.15 6.89
N PRO A 123 4.40 14.75 7.52
CA PRO A 123 4.42 14.50 8.95
C PRO A 123 4.11 15.82 9.67
N ALA A 124 3.03 15.82 10.47
CA ALA A 124 2.62 16.95 11.30
C ALA A 124 3.65 17.30 12.39
#